data_AF-A0A7L2B7S3-F1
#
_entry.id   AF-A0A7L2B7S3-F1
#
_cell.length_a   1.000
_cell.length_b   1.000
_cell.length_c   1.000
_cell.angle_alpha   90.00
_cell.angle_beta   90.00
_cell.angle_gamma   90.00
#
_symmetry.space_group_name_H-M   'P 1'
#
loop_
_entity.id
_entity.type
_entity.pdbx_description
1 polymer ?
#
loop_
_entity_poly.entity_id
_entity_poly.type
_entity_poly.pdbx_seq_one_letter_code
_entity_poly.pdbx_strand_id
1 'polypeptide(L)'
;MPPDHRRVRGPEESQPPELWAAAADVPVKEEEDEDEGAAPRDPCALRPLFARAGLLSQAEGSAYVELAGGTKVLCAAWGPREAVEPG
;
A
#
# COMPACT_ATOMS: atom_id res chain seq x y z
N MET A 1 16.77 15.75 -0.75
CA MET A 1 16.03 16.15 0.46
C MET A 1 17.05 16.32 1.58
N PRO A 2 17.03 17.36 2.42
CA PRO A 2 17.91 17.43 3.59
C PRO A 2 17.80 16.13 4.39
N PRO A 3 18.91 15.61 4.96
CA PRO A 3 18.86 14.35 5.69
C PRO A 3 17.88 14.48 6.87
N ASP A 4 16.92 13.55 6.97
CA ASP A 4 16.01 13.50 8.10
C ASP A 4 16.79 13.02 9.34
N HIS A 5 16.97 13.91 10.32
CA HIS A 5 17.71 13.61 11.55
C HIS A 5 16.92 12.73 12.54
N ARG A 6 15.63 12.47 12.29
CA ARG A 6 14.76 11.60 13.11
C ARG A 6 14.63 10.19 12.56
N ARG A 7 15.20 9.90 11.39
CA ARG A 7 15.18 8.58 10.75
C ARG A 7 16.59 8.02 10.63
N VAL A 8 16.68 6.72 10.37
CA VAL A 8 17.95 6.08 9.99
C VAL A 8 18.41 6.70 8.68
N ARG A 9 19.65 7.22 8.66
CA ARG A 9 20.23 7.84 7.48
C ARG A 9 20.69 6.76 6.51
N GLY A 10 19.97 6.63 5.41
CA GLY A 10 20.38 5.84 4.27
C GLY A 10 21.40 6.58 3.39
N PRO A 11 21.67 6.06 2.19
CA PRO A 11 22.43 6.79 1.17
C PRO A 11 21.70 8.08 0.76
N GLU A 12 22.46 9.03 0.20
CA GLU A 12 21.90 10.30 -0.29
C GLU A 12 20.93 10.08 -1.47
N GLU A 13 21.19 9.06 -2.29
CA GLU A 13 20.34 8.64 -3.40
C GLU A 13 20.06 7.13 -3.31
N SER A 14 18.84 6.74 -3.66
CA SER A 14 18.44 5.35 -3.85
C SER A 14 17.56 5.28 -5.09
N GLN A 15 17.81 4.28 -5.93
CA GLN A 15 17.31 4.21 -7.28
C GLN A 15 16.67 2.82 -7.47
N PRO A 16 15.34 2.73 -7.74
CA PRO A 16 14.61 1.47 -7.76
C PRO A 16 14.94 0.65 -9.03
N PRO A 17 15.29 -0.65 -8.91
CA PRO A 17 15.88 -1.44 -10.00
C PRO A 17 14.98 -1.55 -11.26
N GLU A 18 13.67 -1.38 -11.11
CA GLU A 18 12.66 -1.45 -12.17
C GLU A 18 12.95 -0.44 -13.30
N LEU A 19 13.57 0.70 -12.99
CA LEU A 19 13.97 1.70 -13.97
C LEU A 19 15.01 1.19 -14.98
N TRP A 20 15.80 0.17 -14.60
CA TRP A 20 16.78 -0.48 -15.47
C TRP A 20 16.37 -1.89 -15.87
N ALA A 21 15.32 -2.45 -15.26
CA ALA A 21 14.81 -3.77 -15.58
C ALA A 21 14.27 -3.86 -17.02
N ALA A 22 13.67 -2.80 -17.56
CA ALA A 22 13.27 -2.75 -18.98
C ALA A 22 14.45 -2.60 -19.95
N ALA A 23 15.62 -2.17 -19.47
CA ALA A 23 16.83 -2.00 -20.28
C ALA A 23 17.69 -3.29 -20.32
N ALA A 24 17.49 -4.19 -19.37
CA ALA A 24 18.03 -5.53 -19.39
C ALA A 24 16.96 -6.44 -19.99
N ASP A 25 17.27 -7.17 -21.05
CA ASP A 25 16.37 -8.12 -21.74
C ASP A 25 16.08 -9.37 -20.87
N VAL A 26 15.87 -9.16 -19.57
CA VAL A 26 15.69 -10.16 -18.54
C VAL A 26 14.19 -10.32 -18.34
N PRO A 27 13.64 -11.53 -18.53
CA PRO A 27 12.23 -11.77 -18.29
C PRO A 27 11.94 -11.47 -16.82
N VAL A 28 11.22 -10.38 -16.58
CA VAL A 28 10.64 -10.09 -15.28
C VAL A 28 9.72 -11.27 -14.99
N LYS A 29 9.95 -11.98 -13.89
CA LYS A 29 8.91 -12.83 -13.31
C LYS A 29 7.86 -11.84 -12.81
N GLU A 30 6.92 -11.55 -13.67
CA GLU A 30 5.69 -10.91 -13.28
C GLU A 30 5.10 -11.83 -12.20
N GLU A 31 5.10 -11.37 -10.95
CA GLU A 31 4.22 -11.98 -9.97
C GLU A 31 2.84 -11.84 -10.60
N GLU A 32 2.09 -12.94 -10.68
CA GLU A 32 0.76 -13.02 -11.31
C GLU A 32 -0.21 -12.03 -10.63
N ASP A 33 -0.04 -10.74 -10.92
CA ASP A 33 -1.06 -9.74 -10.78
C ASP A 33 -2.03 -10.09 -11.90
N GLU A 34 -3.27 -10.43 -11.55
CA GLU A 34 -4.38 -10.65 -12.49
C GLU A 34 -4.66 -9.43 -13.42
N ASP A 35 -3.85 -8.37 -13.32
CA ASP A 35 -3.79 -7.17 -14.16
C ASP A 35 -2.69 -7.24 -15.25
N GLU A 36 -2.04 -8.39 -15.48
CA GLU A 36 -1.25 -8.64 -16.69
C GLU A 36 -2.13 -8.54 -17.95
N GLY A 37 -2.03 -7.40 -18.63
CA GLY A 37 -2.62 -7.21 -19.95
C GLY A 37 -4.14 -7.05 -19.93
N ALA A 38 -4.63 -6.05 -19.19
CA ALA A 38 -6.02 -5.62 -19.06
C ALA A 38 -6.95 -6.08 -20.20
N ALA A 39 -7.41 -7.33 -20.10
CA ALA A 39 -8.58 -7.77 -20.85
C ALA A 39 -9.73 -6.84 -20.46
N PRO A 40 -10.64 -6.51 -21.38
CA PRO A 40 -11.75 -5.61 -21.07
C PRO A 40 -12.56 -6.20 -19.91
N ARG A 41 -12.39 -5.60 -18.74
CA ARG A 41 -13.16 -5.91 -17.54
C ARG A 41 -14.58 -5.42 -17.76
N ASP A 42 -15.56 -6.24 -17.37
CA ASP A 42 -16.96 -5.80 -17.31
C ASP A 42 -17.03 -4.58 -16.36
N PRO A 43 -17.49 -3.41 -16.84
CA PRO A 43 -17.59 -2.20 -16.01
C PRO A 43 -18.49 -2.41 -14.78
N CYS A 44 -19.38 -3.39 -14.80
CA CYS A 44 -20.28 -3.73 -13.71
C CYS A 44 -19.73 -4.82 -12.76
N ALA A 45 -18.68 -5.56 -13.13
CA ALA A 45 -18.12 -6.59 -12.26
C ALA A 45 -17.48 -5.94 -11.02
N LEU A 46 -17.60 -6.52 -9.83
CA LEU A 46 -16.85 -6.07 -8.64
C LEU A 46 -15.65 -6.98 -8.41
N ARG A 47 -14.54 -6.42 -7.92
CA ARG A 47 -13.39 -7.23 -7.49
C ARG A 47 -13.76 -7.97 -6.19
N PRO A 48 -13.42 -9.27 -6.06
CA PRO A 48 -13.57 -9.99 -4.80
C PRO A 48 -12.97 -9.20 -3.63
N LEU A 49 -13.68 -9.18 -2.50
CA LEU A 49 -13.35 -8.40 -1.32
C LEU A 49 -13.23 -9.32 -0.10
N PHE A 50 -12.10 -9.23 0.60
CA PHE A 50 -11.94 -9.71 1.96
C PHE A 50 -11.92 -8.51 2.92
N ALA A 51 -12.79 -8.51 3.93
CA ALA A 51 -12.84 -7.45 4.92
C ALA A 51 -12.97 -8.00 6.33
N ARG A 52 -12.16 -7.48 7.25
CA ARG A 52 -12.20 -7.83 8.67
C ARG A 52 -12.11 -6.60 9.57
N ALA A 53 -13.15 -6.35 10.35
CA ALA A 53 -13.13 -5.36 11.42
C ALA A 53 -12.46 -5.92 12.69
N GLY A 54 -11.91 -5.02 13.52
CA GLY A 54 -11.30 -5.36 14.80
C GLY A 54 -10.01 -6.17 14.69
N LEU A 55 -9.23 -5.96 13.61
CA LEU A 55 -7.97 -6.69 13.41
C LEU A 55 -6.89 -6.28 14.42
N LEU A 56 -6.79 -4.98 14.73
CA LEU A 56 -5.78 -4.42 15.62
C LEU A 56 -6.29 -4.34 17.04
N SER A 57 -5.57 -4.96 17.98
CA SER A 57 -5.93 -4.97 19.40
C SER A 57 -5.56 -3.69 20.15
N GLN A 58 -4.66 -2.86 19.61
CA GLN A 58 -4.21 -1.60 20.22
C GLN A 58 -5.04 -0.39 19.79
N ALA A 59 -5.96 -0.56 18.83
CA ALA A 59 -6.84 0.49 18.36
C ALA A 59 -8.25 0.28 18.95
N GLU A 60 -8.97 1.38 19.16
CA GLU A 60 -10.36 1.33 19.64
C GLU A 60 -11.29 0.81 18.52
N GLY A 61 -10.98 1.18 17.27
CA GLY A 61 -11.57 0.58 16.08
C GLY A 61 -10.50 0.31 15.04
N SER A 62 -10.65 -0.77 14.26
CA SER A 62 -9.77 -1.03 13.12
C SER A 62 -10.47 -1.85 12.04
N ALA A 63 -9.96 -1.77 10.82
CA ALA A 63 -10.44 -2.57 9.70
C ALA A 63 -9.29 -2.90 8.76
N TYR A 64 -9.27 -4.14 8.27
CA TYR A 64 -8.43 -4.58 7.16
C TYR A 64 -9.32 -4.92 5.96
N VAL A 65 -8.88 -4.47 4.79
CA VAL A 65 -9.61 -4.60 3.52
C VAL A 65 -8.61 -5.03 2.47
N GLU A 66 -8.94 -6.11 1.76
CA GLU A 66 -8.15 -6.65 0.67
C GLU A 66 -9.04 -6.90 -0.55
N LEU A 67 -8.57 -6.46 -1.71
CA LEU A 67 -9.22 -6.70 -2.99
C LEU A 67 -8.32 -7.58 -3.86
N ALA A 68 -8.92 -8.40 -4.72
CA ALA A 68 -8.20 -9.01 -5.83
C ALA A 68 -7.46 -7.92 -6.65
N GLY A 69 -6.26 -8.22 -7.15
CA GLY A 69 -5.35 -7.22 -7.77
C GLY A 69 -4.47 -6.47 -6.76
N GLY A 70 -3.95 -7.19 -5.76
CA GLY A 70 -2.86 -6.73 -4.88
C GLY A 70 -3.20 -5.63 -3.86
N THR A 71 -4.40 -5.04 -3.90
CA THR A 71 -4.74 -3.90 -3.02
C THR A 71 -5.03 -4.38 -1.61
N LYS A 72 -4.22 -3.93 -0.64
CA LYS A 72 -4.37 -4.25 0.78
C LYS A 72 -4.30 -2.96 1.60
N VAL A 73 -5.30 -2.72 2.44
CA VAL A 73 -5.42 -1.49 3.25
C VAL A 73 -5.72 -1.85 4.70
N LEU A 74 -5.03 -1.17 5.61
CA LEU A 74 -5.25 -1.25 7.05
C LEU A 74 -5.64 0.13 7.59
N CYS A 75 -6.75 0.20 8.32
CA CYS A 75 -7.24 1.43 8.95
C CYS A 75 -7.38 1.21 10.46
N ALA A 76 -7.07 2.26 11.23
CA ALA A 76 -7.22 2.29 12.67
C ALA A 76 -7.81 3.63 13.11
N ALA A 77 -8.76 3.56 14.04
CA ALA A 77 -9.38 4.68 14.69
C ALA A 77 -9.02 4.65 16.18
N TRP A 78 -8.60 5.80 16.66
CA TRP A 78 -8.49 6.08 18.09
C TRP A 78 -9.51 7.16 18.37
N GLY A 79 -10.41 6.90 19.31
CA GLY A 79 -11.60 7.69 19.55
C GLY A 79 -11.35 9.14 19.94
N PRO A 80 -12.40 9.87 20.35
CA PRO A 80 -12.37 11.31 20.50
C PRO A 80 -11.22 11.73 21.42
N ARG A 81 -10.26 12.46 20.88
CA ARG A 81 -9.18 13.08 21.65
C ARG A 81 -9.46 14.57 21.72
N GLU A 82 -9.24 15.13 22.90
CA GLU A 82 -9.18 16.57 23.05
C GLU A 82 -8.10 17.10 22.11
N ALA A 83 -8.49 17.99 21.19
CA ALA A 83 -7.54 18.69 20.37
C ALA A 83 -6.89 19.77 21.23
N VAL A 84 -5.56 19.78 21.28
CA VAL A 84 -4.83 20.91 21.88
C VAL A 84 -5.22 22.17 21.10
N GLU A 85 -5.77 23.17 21.79
CA GLU A 85 -6.00 24.48 21.18
C GLU A 85 -4.65 25.04 20.70
N PRO A 86 -4.54 25.49 19.44
CA PRO A 86 -3.33 26.15 18.98
C PRO A 86 -3.20 27.51 19.70
N GLY A 87 -2.27 27.59 20.65
CA GLY A 87 -1.82 28.83 21.26
C GLY A 87 -0.79 29.58 20.41
#